data_AF-A0A848LLR4-F1
#
_entry.id   AF-A0A848LLR4-F1
#
_cell.length_a   1.000
_cell.length_b   1.000
_cell.length_c   1.000
_cell.angle_alpha   90.00
_cell.angle_beta   90.00
_cell.angle_gamma   90.00
#
_symmetry.space_group_name_H-M   'P 1'
#
loop_
_entity.id
_entity.type
_entity.pdbx_description
1 polymer ?
#
loop_
_entity_poly.entity_id
_entity_poly.type
_entity_poly.pdbx_seq_one_letter_code
_entity_poly.pdbx_strand_id
1 'polypeptide(L)'
;MSINADDLREFIEEELARNTTHHKWRGKGIPIRRTSWYTNAHRSDIQEIGKKYGCHTCLSKLHKDRDQPWVGDHIPPTSLSKNLRLTLSVDLNPTVLFPQCHDCSSRQASLIKGLNAMRAGDALKFLNNNPDEKCFILGVRDPIPGNCVSSSGPKVTSNEGQEIQKIGSKQGCHTCNGKVPARTYHADHSFPKEFCTPYMESVFDKLGLLYPIDFDLKPQCPRCSSNQGGSVSWVAQLAKEFAREQKVPVYKW
;
A
#
# COMPACT_ATOMS: atom_id res chain seq x y z
N MET A 1 -29.65 -17.13 5.05
CA MET A 1 -29.26 -16.17 4.00
C MET A 1 -28.10 -16.80 3.26
N SER A 2 -28.18 -16.97 1.94
CA SER A 2 -27.03 -17.38 1.16
C SER A 2 -26.04 -16.22 1.16
N ILE A 3 -24.82 -16.46 1.64
CA ILE A 3 -23.75 -15.46 1.57
C ILE A 3 -23.32 -15.39 0.10
N ASN A 4 -23.31 -14.19 -0.47
CA ASN A 4 -22.78 -14.02 -1.82
C ASN A 4 -21.24 -14.11 -1.75
N ALA A 5 -20.64 -14.97 -2.58
CA ALA A 5 -19.19 -15.06 -2.71
C ALA A 5 -18.55 -13.71 -3.07
N ASP A 6 -19.31 -12.85 -3.77
CA ASP A 6 -18.88 -11.49 -4.09
C ASP A 6 -18.74 -10.60 -2.85
N ASP A 7 -19.63 -10.72 -1.86
CA ASP A 7 -19.55 -9.92 -0.62
C ASP A 7 -18.30 -10.29 0.20
N LEU A 8 -18.00 -11.60 0.26
CA LEU A 8 -16.77 -12.10 0.91
C LEU A 8 -15.52 -11.63 0.15
N ARG A 9 -15.55 -11.69 -1.18
CA ARG A 9 -14.46 -11.23 -2.03
C ARG A 9 -14.19 -9.75 -1.84
N GLU A 10 -15.24 -8.91 -1.95
CA GLU A 10 -15.16 -7.46 -1.81
C GLU A 10 -14.53 -7.09 -0.46
N PHE A 11 -14.99 -7.72 0.63
CA PHE A 11 -14.43 -7.48 1.94
C PHE A 11 -12.94 -7.85 2.02
N ILE A 12 -12.57 -9.05 1.55
CA ILE A 12 -11.16 -9.49 1.57
C ILE A 12 -10.31 -8.52 0.74
N GLU A 13 -10.78 -8.09 -0.42
CA GLU A 13 -10.08 -7.12 -1.27
C GLU A 13 -9.92 -5.75 -0.60
N GLU A 14 -10.92 -5.28 0.15
CA GLU A 14 -10.81 -4.05 0.95
C GLU A 14 -9.78 -4.17 2.08
N GLU A 15 -9.74 -5.29 2.79
CA GLU A 15 -8.71 -5.53 3.80
C GLU A 15 -7.32 -5.65 3.17
N LEU A 16 -7.19 -6.31 2.00
CA LEU A 16 -5.97 -6.34 1.18
C LEU A 16 -5.51 -4.92 0.84
N ALA A 17 -6.42 -4.06 0.41
CA ALA A 17 -6.09 -2.67 0.11
C ALA A 17 -5.63 -1.88 1.34
N ARG A 18 -6.26 -2.07 2.51
CA ARG A 18 -5.89 -1.39 3.77
C ARG A 18 -4.53 -1.82 4.34
N ASN A 19 -4.15 -3.08 4.10
CA ASN A 19 -3.02 -3.72 4.78
C ASN A 19 -1.75 -3.84 3.93
N THR A 20 -1.76 -3.41 2.67
CA THR A 20 -0.55 -3.46 1.84
C THR A 20 0.54 -2.51 2.36
N THR A 21 1.80 -2.97 2.30
CA THR A 21 3.01 -2.22 2.65
C THR A 21 3.82 -2.00 1.38
N HIS A 22 4.33 -0.79 1.16
CA HIS A 22 4.84 -0.34 -0.15
C HIS A 22 6.07 -1.13 -0.63
N HIS A 23 6.79 -1.80 0.27
CA HIS A 23 7.88 -2.71 -0.08
C HIS A 23 7.40 -4.00 -0.80
N LYS A 24 6.10 -4.31 -0.72
CA LYS A 24 5.47 -5.47 -1.38
C LYS A 24 5.01 -5.20 -2.81
N TRP A 25 5.09 -3.96 -3.31
CA TRP A 25 4.78 -3.70 -4.72
C TRP A 25 5.88 -4.31 -5.60
N ARG A 26 5.53 -5.39 -6.31
CA ARG A 26 6.46 -6.20 -7.13
C ARG A 26 6.40 -5.91 -8.62
N GLY A 27 5.61 -4.93 -9.06
CA GLY A 27 5.58 -4.55 -10.46
C GLY A 27 6.98 -4.14 -10.92
N LYS A 28 7.29 -4.40 -12.19
CA LYS A 28 8.43 -3.75 -12.83
C LYS A 28 7.83 -2.61 -13.64
N GLY A 29 8.16 -1.37 -13.26
CA GLY A 29 7.74 -0.21 -14.05
C GLY A 29 8.35 -0.24 -15.45
N ILE A 30 7.89 0.64 -16.33
CA ILE A 30 8.31 0.64 -17.73
C ILE A 30 9.41 1.70 -17.90
N PRO A 31 10.68 1.31 -18.13
CA PRO A 31 11.73 2.28 -18.38
C PRO A 31 11.50 2.97 -19.72
N ILE A 32 11.55 4.29 -19.72
CA ILE A 32 11.42 5.13 -20.91
C ILE A 32 12.66 6.00 -21.07
N ARG A 33 13.23 5.97 -22.28
CA ARG A 33 14.45 6.73 -22.61
C ARG A 33 14.18 8.17 -23.05
N ARG A 34 12.94 8.47 -23.42
CA ARG A 34 12.50 9.82 -23.83
C ARG A 34 11.13 10.08 -23.25
N THR A 35 11.01 11.18 -22.52
CA THR A 35 9.79 11.59 -21.83
C THR A 35 8.62 11.89 -22.76
N SER A 36 8.91 12.21 -24.04
CA SER A 36 7.91 12.45 -25.09
C SER A 36 7.37 11.16 -25.75
N TRP A 37 7.86 9.98 -25.40
CA TRP A 37 7.54 8.71 -26.05
C TRP A 37 6.57 7.84 -25.24
N TYR A 38 5.56 8.47 -24.64
CA TYR A 38 4.46 7.74 -24.00
C TYR A 38 3.47 7.23 -25.06
N THR A 39 3.72 6.03 -25.57
CA THR A 39 2.92 5.38 -26.62
C THR A 39 1.67 4.70 -26.05
N ASN A 40 0.74 4.33 -26.94
CA ASN A 40 -0.41 3.50 -26.56
C ASN A 40 -0.01 2.11 -26.02
N ALA A 41 1.13 1.57 -26.48
CA ALA A 41 1.68 0.32 -25.94
C ALA A 41 2.07 0.49 -24.46
N HIS A 42 2.82 1.56 -24.12
CA HIS A 42 3.14 1.87 -22.73
C HIS A 42 1.89 2.10 -21.86
N ARG A 43 0.84 2.72 -22.42
CA ARG A 43 -0.45 2.87 -21.73
C ARG A 43 -1.06 1.51 -21.39
N SER A 44 -1.09 0.59 -22.36
CA SER A 44 -1.61 -0.77 -22.18
C SER A 44 -0.83 -1.54 -21.12
N ASP A 45 0.50 -1.54 -21.22
CA ASP A 45 1.37 -2.19 -20.25
C ASP A 45 1.18 -1.64 -18.83
N ILE A 46 1.02 -0.32 -18.68
CA ILE A 46 0.70 0.31 -17.39
C ILE A 46 -0.65 -0.18 -16.84
N GLN A 47 -1.67 -0.34 -17.71
CA GLN A 47 -2.95 -0.88 -17.26
C GLN A 47 -2.78 -2.32 -16.74
N GLU A 48 -2.00 -3.15 -17.43
CA GLU A 48 -1.76 -4.54 -17.02
C GLU A 48 -1.00 -4.61 -15.69
N ILE A 49 0.07 -3.83 -15.54
CA ILE A 49 0.84 -3.74 -14.30
C ILE A 49 -0.05 -3.24 -13.16
N GLY A 50 -0.82 -2.18 -13.38
CA GLY A 50 -1.73 -1.62 -12.38
C GLY A 50 -2.85 -2.59 -12.01
N LYS A 51 -3.44 -3.31 -12.97
CA LYS A 51 -4.46 -4.34 -12.70
C LYS A 51 -3.90 -5.47 -11.84
N LYS A 52 -2.65 -5.88 -12.09
CA LYS A 52 -1.99 -6.97 -11.36
C LYS A 52 -1.52 -6.54 -9.97
N TYR A 53 -0.85 -5.40 -9.87
CA TYR A 53 -0.09 -4.98 -8.69
C TYR A 53 -0.67 -3.77 -7.94
N GLY A 54 -1.70 -3.11 -8.49
CA GLY A 54 -2.28 -1.89 -7.94
C GLY A 54 -1.41 -0.66 -8.18
N CYS A 55 -1.85 0.46 -7.60
CA CYS A 55 -1.14 1.72 -7.56
C CYS A 55 0.25 1.52 -6.96
N HIS A 56 1.30 1.98 -7.64
CA HIS A 56 2.65 1.95 -7.11
C HIS A 56 2.77 2.72 -5.79
N THR A 57 2.08 3.86 -5.66
CA THR A 57 2.18 4.74 -4.50
C THR A 57 1.35 4.29 -3.30
N CYS A 58 0.06 4.07 -3.51
CA CYS A 58 -0.86 3.76 -2.41
C CYS A 58 -1.29 2.30 -2.35
N LEU A 59 -0.83 1.47 -3.30
CA LEU A 59 -1.08 0.03 -3.37
C LEU A 59 -2.54 -0.38 -3.59
N SER A 60 -3.45 0.61 -3.60
CA SER A 60 -4.85 0.40 -3.94
C SER A 60 -4.98 -0.27 -5.30
N LYS A 61 -5.84 -1.28 -5.39
CA LYS A 61 -6.33 -1.88 -6.63
C LYS A 61 -7.65 -1.26 -7.10
N LEU A 62 -8.25 -0.41 -6.26
CA LEU A 62 -9.52 0.26 -6.57
C LEU A 62 -9.26 1.33 -7.62
N HIS A 63 -9.84 1.13 -8.79
CA HIS A 63 -9.85 2.12 -9.84
C HIS A 63 -11.04 3.06 -9.68
N LYS A 64 -10.78 4.37 -9.64
CA LYS A 64 -11.86 5.38 -9.64
C LYS A 64 -12.37 5.69 -11.04
N ASP A 65 -11.52 5.51 -12.05
CA ASP A 65 -11.85 5.70 -13.45
C ASP A 65 -12.09 4.34 -14.11
N ARG A 66 -13.16 4.22 -14.91
CA ARG A 66 -13.52 2.98 -15.61
C ARG A 66 -12.73 2.80 -16.91
N ASP A 67 -12.34 3.89 -17.57
CA ASP A 67 -11.77 3.83 -18.93
C ASP A 67 -10.24 3.80 -18.92
N GLN A 68 -9.60 4.52 -17.99
CA GLN A 68 -8.16 4.45 -17.76
C GLN A 68 -7.86 4.39 -16.27
N PRO A 69 -7.99 3.21 -15.64
CA PRO A 69 -7.89 3.08 -14.19
C PRO A 69 -6.51 3.48 -13.64
N TRP A 70 -5.45 3.34 -14.45
CA TRP A 70 -4.07 3.61 -14.05
C TRP A 70 -3.41 4.69 -14.91
N VAL A 71 -2.84 5.69 -14.25
CA VAL A 71 -2.01 6.73 -14.89
C VAL A 71 -0.56 6.26 -14.89
N GLY A 72 0.09 6.27 -16.05
CA GLY A 72 1.52 5.99 -16.16
C GLY A 72 2.30 7.23 -15.72
N ASP A 73 2.69 7.29 -14.45
CA ASP A 73 3.38 8.46 -13.91
C ASP A 73 4.89 8.26 -13.87
N HIS A 74 5.63 9.35 -14.10
CA HIS A 74 7.08 9.30 -14.22
C HIS A 74 7.74 9.34 -12.85
N ILE A 75 8.66 8.42 -12.64
CA ILE A 75 9.55 8.39 -11.48
C ILE A 75 11.01 8.35 -11.97
N PRO A 76 11.82 9.36 -11.63
CA PRO A 76 11.43 10.65 -11.06
C PRO A 76 10.56 11.49 -12.03
N PRO A 77 9.74 12.45 -11.53
CA PRO A 77 8.86 13.25 -12.37
C PRO A 77 9.60 14.17 -13.33
N THR A 78 9.17 14.16 -14.58
CA THR A 78 9.80 14.90 -15.68
C THR A 78 9.49 16.40 -15.64
N SER A 79 8.41 16.77 -14.95
CA SER A 79 7.96 18.14 -14.73
C SER A 79 8.73 18.87 -13.63
N LEU A 80 9.64 18.20 -12.90
CA LEU A 80 10.55 18.87 -11.97
C LEU A 80 11.45 19.88 -12.71
N SER A 81 11.50 21.12 -12.22
CA SER A 81 12.31 22.18 -12.79
C SER A 81 13.79 21.77 -12.85
N LYS A 82 14.52 22.28 -13.86
CA LYS A 82 15.94 21.96 -14.04
C LYS A 82 16.77 22.24 -12.79
N ASN A 83 16.53 23.38 -12.13
CA ASN A 83 17.24 23.77 -10.92
C ASN A 83 16.99 22.77 -9.78
N LEU A 84 15.73 22.38 -9.57
CA LEU A 84 15.39 21.43 -8.52
C LEU A 84 15.95 20.03 -8.80
N ARG A 85 15.93 19.58 -10.06
CA ARG A 85 16.57 18.31 -10.47
C ARG A 85 18.07 18.29 -10.16
N LEU A 86 18.77 19.38 -10.46
CA LEU A 86 20.20 19.52 -10.14
C LEU A 86 20.43 19.51 -8.62
N THR A 87 19.63 20.25 -7.85
CA THR A 87 19.73 20.30 -6.39
C THR A 87 19.45 18.94 -5.73
N LEU A 88 18.55 18.14 -6.30
CA LEU A 88 18.20 16.81 -5.80
C LEU A 88 19.09 15.70 -6.39
N SER A 89 20.05 16.02 -7.25
CA SER A 89 20.88 15.05 -7.99
C SER A 89 20.05 14.00 -8.73
N VAL A 90 18.96 14.43 -9.37
CA VAL A 90 18.00 13.57 -10.06
C VAL A 90 18.33 13.48 -11.55
N ASP A 91 18.66 12.28 -12.01
CA ASP A 91 18.77 11.96 -13.44
C ASP A 91 17.39 11.52 -13.99
N LEU A 92 17.04 12.02 -15.18
CA LEU A 92 15.82 11.62 -15.90
C LEU A 92 16.07 10.50 -16.93
N ASN A 93 17.29 9.94 -16.99
CA ASN A 93 17.66 8.95 -17.99
C ASN A 93 18.20 7.64 -17.36
N PRO A 94 17.40 6.56 -17.33
CA PRO A 94 16.00 6.46 -17.74
C PRO A 94 15.03 6.99 -16.67
N THR A 95 13.88 7.50 -17.09
CA THR A 95 12.71 7.60 -16.19
C THR A 95 11.93 6.30 -16.27
N VAL A 96 11.20 5.96 -15.21
CA VAL A 96 10.37 4.75 -15.18
C VAL A 96 8.92 5.16 -15.00
N LEU A 97 8.03 4.61 -15.83
CA LEU A 97 6.59 4.76 -15.66
C LEU A 97 6.08 3.72 -14.68
N PHE A 98 5.34 4.18 -13.67
CA PHE A 98 4.67 3.32 -12.71
C PHE A 98 3.16 3.57 -12.76
N PRO A 99 2.32 2.53 -12.57
CA PRO A 99 0.87 2.74 -12.49
C PRO A 99 0.56 3.51 -11.21
N GLN A 100 -0.14 4.63 -11.32
CA GLN A 100 -0.71 5.35 -10.19
C GLN A 100 -2.23 5.45 -10.33
N CYS A 101 -2.95 5.47 -9.21
CA CYS A 101 -4.35 5.89 -9.24
C CYS A 101 -4.45 7.41 -9.47
N HIS A 102 -5.61 7.87 -9.91
CA HIS A 102 -5.86 9.28 -10.20
C HIS A 102 -5.53 10.22 -9.02
N ASP A 103 -5.90 9.85 -7.79
CA ASP A 103 -5.62 10.64 -6.59
C ASP A 103 -4.11 10.81 -6.36
N CYS A 104 -3.35 9.72 -6.46
CA CYS A 104 -1.90 9.75 -6.27
C CYS A 104 -1.23 10.60 -7.35
N SER A 105 -1.57 10.40 -8.62
CA SER A 105 -0.98 11.19 -9.71
C SER A 105 -1.33 12.68 -9.58
N SER A 106 -2.57 13.01 -9.22
CA SER A 106 -3.01 14.40 -8.99
C SER A 106 -2.30 15.06 -7.80
N ARG A 107 -2.09 14.31 -6.71
CA ARG A 107 -1.28 14.77 -5.57
C ARG A 107 0.16 15.01 -6.00
N GLN A 108 0.75 14.11 -6.80
CA GLN A 108 2.12 14.27 -7.30
C GLN A 108 2.26 15.55 -8.12
N ALA A 109 1.35 15.77 -9.07
CA ALA A 109 1.33 16.98 -9.89
C ALA A 109 1.21 18.26 -9.06
N SER A 110 0.33 18.27 -8.06
CA SER A 110 0.14 19.41 -7.15
C SER A 110 1.40 19.70 -6.32
N LEU A 111 2.04 18.65 -5.81
CA LEU A 111 3.27 18.76 -5.03
C LEU A 111 4.44 19.28 -5.90
N ILE A 112 4.60 18.75 -7.11
CA ILE A 112 5.62 19.23 -8.06
C ILE A 112 5.40 20.71 -8.40
N LYS A 113 4.15 21.12 -8.64
CA LYS A 113 3.81 22.52 -8.87
C LYS A 113 4.23 23.41 -7.70
N GLY A 114 3.96 22.98 -6.47
CA GLY A 114 4.39 23.68 -5.25
C GLY A 114 5.90 23.80 -5.14
N LEU A 115 6.64 22.71 -5.35
CA LEU A 115 8.10 22.69 -5.29
C LEU A 115 8.75 23.55 -6.37
N ASN A 116 8.21 23.54 -7.59
CA ASN A 116 8.70 24.36 -8.69
C ASN A 116 8.48 25.86 -8.46
N ALA A 117 7.51 26.24 -7.62
CA ALA A 117 7.29 27.63 -7.23
C ALA A 117 8.26 28.10 -6.12
N MET A 118 8.93 27.18 -5.43
CA MET A 118 9.92 27.49 -4.40
C MET A 118 11.31 27.73 -4.99
N ARG A 119 12.17 28.44 -4.25
CA ARG A 119 13.61 28.44 -4.55
C ARG A 119 14.15 27.03 -4.29
N ALA A 120 15.13 26.59 -5.08
CA ALA A 120 15.62 25.20 -5.02
C ALA A 120 16.13 24.80 -3.61
N GLY A 121 16.78 25.71 -2.88
CA GLY A 121 17.20 25.47 -1.49
C GLY A 121 16.04 25.29 -0.51
N ASP A 122 14.96 26.06 -0.67
CA ASP A 122 13.76 25.95 0.17
C ASP A 122 13.01 24.65 -0.11
N ALA A 123 12.89 24.28 -1.39
CA ALA A 123 12.32 23.00 -1.81
C ALA A 123 13.12 21.81 -1.24
N LEU A 124 14.46 21.86 -1.29
CA LEU A 124 15.31 20.84 -0.70
C LEU A 124 15.10 20.74 0.82
N LYS A 125 15.06 21.88 1.53
CA LYS A 125 14.80 21.93 2.97
C LYS A 125 13.43 21.34 3.29
N PHE A 126 12.39 21.68 2.52
CA PHE A 126 11.06 21.12 2.66
C PHE A 126 11.09 19.59 2.50
N LEU A 127 11.70 19.07 1.43
CA LEU A 127 11.78 17.63 1.17
C LEU A 127 12.58 16.87 2.22
N ASN A 128 13.66 17.46 2.75
CA ASN A 128 14.44 16.85 3.83
C ASN A 128 13.65 16.81 5.16
N ASN A 129 12.75 17.76 5.39
CA ASN A 129 11.85 17.76 6.54
C ASN A 129 10.62 16.86 6.35
N ASN A 130 10.33 16.45 5.10
CA ASN A 130 9.17 15.64 4.73
C ASN A 130 9.63 14.42 3.91
N PRO A 131 10.30 13.44 4.54
CA PRO A 131 10.89 12.30 3.84
C PRO A 131 9.86 11.48 3.04
N ASP A 132 8.62 11.41 3.50
CA ASP A 132 7.54 10.71 2.78
C ASP A 132 7.23 11.39 1.43
N GLU A 133 7.22 12.72 1.40
CA GLU A 133 7.02 13.49 0.16
C GLU A 133 8.24 13.35 -0.77
N LYS A 134 9.44 13.31 -0.20
CA LYS A 134 10.68 13.06 -0.96
C LYS A 134 10.67 11.67 -1.60
N CYS A 135 10.29 10.63 -0.86
CA CYS A 135 10.14 9.27 -1.38
C CYS A 135 9.05 9.22 -2.45
N PHE A 136 7.91 9.86 -2.19
CA PHE A 136 6.77 9.88 -3.10
C PHE A 136 7.12 10.49 -4.47
N ILE A 137 7.90 11.57 -4.50
CA ILE A 137 8.33 12.22 -5.74
C ILE A 137 9.45 11.43 -6.39
N LEU A 138 10.52 11.13 -5.67
CA LEU A 138 11.72 10.57 -6.30
C LEU A 138 11.53 9.09 -6.65
N GLY A 139 10.53 8.43 -6.06
CA GLY A 139 10.40 6.98 -6.01
C GLY A 139 11.67 6.28 -5.55
N VAL A 140 12.57 7.04 -4.93
CA VAL A 140 13.67 6.53 -4.13
C VAL A 140 12.97 5.91 -2.95
N ARG A 141 12.92 4.58 -3.01
CA ARG A 141 12.56 3.69 -1.92
C ARG A 141 13.67 3.80 -0.87
N ASP A 142 13.89 5.00 -0.31
CA ASP A 142 14.34 5.00 1.06
C ASP A 142 13.31 4.12 1.76
N PRO A 143 13.71 2.97 2.33
CA PRO A 143 12.77 2.12 3.04
C PRO A 143 12.10 3.04 4.01
N ILE A 144 10.82 3.38 3.79
CA ILE A 144 10.08 4.32 4.64
C ILE A 144 10.37 3.79 6.04
N PRO A 145 11.15 4.51 6.88
CA PRO A 145 11.72 3.87 8.05
C PRO A 145 10.58 3.40 8.93
N GLY A 146 10.39 2.08 8.99
CA GLY A 146 9.40 1.37 9.77
C GLY A 146 8.08 2.09 9.91
N ASN A 147 7.19 2.07 8.91
CA ASN A 147 5.75 2.21 9.23
C ASN A 147 5.13 0.86 9.67
N CYS A 148 5.92 -0.20 9.59
CA CYS A 148 5.59 -1.53 10.04
C CYS A 148 6.83 -2.28 10.56
N VAL A 149 6.60 -3.37 11.27
CA VAL A 149 7.64 -4.30 11.73
C VAL A 149 7.32 -5.67 11.14
N SER A 150 8.25 -6.29 10.42
CA SER A 150 8.02 -7.66 9.93
C SER A 150 7.84 -8.59 11.12
N SER A 151 6.72 -9.33 11.14
CA SER A 151 6.38 -10.23 12.22
C SER A 151 7.14 -11.54 12.06
N SER A 152 7.80 -11.96 13.13
CA SER A 152 8.44 -13.28 13.23
C SER A 152 7.44 -14.43 13.39
N GLY A 153 6.15 -14.14 13.62
CA GLY A 153 5.12 -15.16 13.70
C GLY A 153 3.74 -14.66 14.19
N PRO A 154 2.83 -15.61 14.51
CA PRO A 154 1.45 -15.30 14.88
C PRO A 154 1.29 -14.70 16.29
N LYS A 155 2.39 -14.53 17.04
CA LYS A 155 2.44 -13.88 18.35
C LYS A 155 3.47 -12.77 18.27
N VAL A 156 3.06 -11.56 18.64
CA VAL A 156 3.95 -10.40 18.68
C VAL A 156 4.96 -10.58 19.80
N THR A 157 6.25 -10.43 19.48
CA THR A 157 7.33 -10.44 20.47
C THR A 157 7.42 -9.10 21.21
N SER A 158 8.06 -9.08 22.37
CA SER A 158 8.27 -7.83 23.13
C SER A 158 9.03 -6.77 22.33
N ASN A 159 10.03 -7.18 21.54
CA ASN A 159 10.82 -6.27 20.72
C ASN A 159 9.98 -5.69 19.58
N GLU A 160 9.21 -6.53 18.87
CA GLU A 160 8.28 -6.06 17.84
C GLU A 160 7.25 -5.09 18.40
N GLY A 161 6.68 -5.39 19.57
CA GLY A 161 5.72 -4.51 20.25
C GLY A 161 6.33 -3.15 20.61
N GLN A 162 7.57 -3.10 21.08
CA GLN A 162 8.28 -1.85 21.38
C GLN A 162 8.53 -1.02 20.12
N GLU A 163 8.97 -1.65 19.03
CA GLU A 163 9.15 -0.96 17.75
C GLU A 163 7.82 -0.39 17.26
N ILE A 164 6.72 -1.15 17.35
CA ILE A 164 5.38 -0.64 17.00
C ILE A 164 5.00 0.57 17.84
N GLN A 165 5.32 0.62 19.13
CA GLN A 165 5.07 1.83 19.93
C GLN A 165 5.83 3.03 19.43
N LYS A 166 7.10 2.87 19.01
CA LYS A 166 7.91 3.95 18.45
C LYS A 166 7.29 4.46 17.15
N ILE A 167 6.90 3.53 16.27
CA ILE A 167 6.27 3.85 14.98
C ILE A 167 4.95 4.59 15.22
N GLY A 168 4.05 4.03 16.05
CA GLY A 168 2.76 4.63 16.35
C GLY A 168 2.89 6.01 17.00
N SER A 169 3.84 6.20 17.92
CA SER A 169 4.05 7.52 18.55
C SER A 169 4.48 8.58 17.53
N LYS A 170 5.28 8.20 16.54
CA LYS A 170 5.74 9.08 15.46
C LYS A 170 4.64 9.35 14.43
N GLN A 171 3.98 8.30 13.94
CA GLN A 171 3.15 8.31 12.73
C GLN A 171 1.64 8.25 13.01
N GLY A 172 1.23 7.84 14.20
CA GLY A 172 -0.17 7.60 14.53
C GLY A 172 -0.65 6.18 14.19
N CYS A 173 -1.96 5.98 14.33
CA CYS A 173 -2.61 4.73 13.97
C CYS A 173 -2.63 4.54 12.45
N HIS A 174 -2.22 3.36 11.95
CA HIS A 174 -2.20 3.09 10.51
C HIS A 174 -3.60 3.08 9.86
N THR A 175 -4.67 2.88 10.63
CA THR A 175 -6.05 2.81 10.12
C THR A 175 -6.71 4.19 10.06
N CYS A 176 -6.54 5.02 11.10
CA CYS A 176 -7.24 6.31 11.19
C CYS A 176 -6.31 7.54 11.24
N ASN A 177 -4.99 7.33 11.16
CA ASN A 177 -3.94 8.34 11.34
C ASN A 177 -3.95 9.10 12.68
N GLY A 178 -4.91 8.78 13.57
CA GLY A 178 -5.05 9.39 14.88
C GLY A 178 -3.88 9.02 15.79
N LYS A 179 -3.34 10.01 16.49
CA LYS A 179 -2.31 9.81 17.51
C LYS A 179 -2.96 9.55 18.87
N VAL A 180 -2.50 8.50 19.53
CA VAL A 180 -2.85 8.15 20.91
C VAL A 180 -1.59 8.18 21.78
N PRO A 181 -1.72 8.23 23.12
CA PRO A 181 -0.55 8.28 24.01
C PRO A 181 0.45 7.16 23.72
N ALA A 182 1.73 7.41 23.97
CA ALA A 182 2.76 6.37 23.80
C ALA A 182 2.41 5.12 24.62
N ARG A 183 2.73 3.93 24.09
CA ARG A 183 2.40 2.62 24.69
C ARG A 183 0.92 2.24 24.68
N THR A 184 0.11 2.88 23.84
CA THR A 184 -1.30 2.50 23.64
C THR A 184 -1.59 1.90 22.27
N TYR A 185 -0.58 1.78 21.40
CA TYR A 185 -0.77 1.13 20.10
C TYR A 185 -0.80 -0.39 20.26
N HIS A 186 -1.70 -1.05 19.54
CA HIS A 186 -1.63 -2.49 19.32
C HIS A 186 -0.71 -2.76 18.14
N ALA A 187 0.13 -3.78 18.28
CA ALA A 187 0.85 -4.38 17.18
C ALA A 187 -0.11 -5.28 16.43
N ASP A 188 -0.82 -4.67 15.49
CA ASP A 188 -1.86 -5.35 14.73
C ASP A 188 -1.25 -6.01 13.49
N HIS A 189 -1.62 -7.28 13.26
CA HIS A 189 -1.18 -8.03 12.09
C HIS A 189 -1.91 -7.53 10.86
N SER A 190 -1.13 -7.17 9.86
CA SER A 190 -1.56 -6.71 8.54
C SER A 190 -1.07 -7.75 7.56
N PHE A 191 -1.77 -8.89 7.36
CA PHE A 191 -3.22 -9.19 7.54
C PHE A 191 -3.67 -9.70 8.91
N PRO A 192 -4.98 -9.60 9.24
CA PRO A 192 -5.51 -10.18 10.47
C PRO A 192 -5.17 -11.65 10.60
N LYS A 193 -4.85 -12.09 11.81
CA LYS A 193 -4.35 -13.45 12.07
C LYS A 193 -5.24 -14.58 11.52
N GLU A 194 -6.55 -14.39 11.49
CA GLU A 194 -7.49 -15.39 10.95
C GLU A 194 -7.19 -15.72 9.47
N PHE A 195 -6.78 -14.71 8.69
CA PHE A 195 -6.46 -14.84 7.27
C PHE A 195 -5.18 -15.64 7.03
N CYS A 196 -4.46 -16.00 8.10
CA CYS A 196 -3.18 -16.69 8.04
C CYS A 196 -3.33 -18.21 8.21
N THR A 197 -4.56 -18.70 8.18
CA THR A 197 -4.86 -20.12 8.36
C THR A 197 -4.89 -20.86 7.01
N PRO A 198 -4.51 -22.15 6.94
CA PRO A 198 -4.54 -22.97 5.72
C PRO A 198 -5.92 -23.06 5.08
N TYR A 199 -6.99 -22.98 5.89
CA TYR A 199 -8.34 -22.94 5.35
C TYR A 199 -8.59 -21.61 4.63
N MET A 200 -8.12 -20.48 5.16
CA MET A 200 -8.20 -19.18 4.48
C MET A 200 -7.36 -19.16 3.21
N GLU A 201 -6.18 -19.79 3.19
CA GLU A 201 -5.40 -19.97 1.95
C GLU A 201 -6.23 -20.66 0.86
N SER A 202 -6.94 -21.73 1.22
CA SER A 202 -7.82 -22.44 0.30
C SER A 202 -9.04 -21.59 -0.13
N VAL A 203 -9.59 -20.78 0.78
CA VAL A 203 -10.67 -19.82 0.47
C VAL A 203 -10.19 -18.77 -0.54
N PHE A 204 -8.99 -18.21 -0.33
CA PHE A 204 -8.38 -17.25 -1.24
C PHE A 204 -8.20 -17.85 -2.64
N ASP A 205 -7.68 -19.07 -2.74
CA ASP A 205 -7.53 -19.78 -4.03
C ASP A 205 -8.88 -19.95 -4.75
N LYS A 206 -9.92 -20.38 -4.03
CA LYS A 206 -11.27 -20.54 -4.58
C LYS A 206 -11.91 -19.23 -5.04
N LEU A 207 -11.58 -18.12 -4.39
CA LEU A 207 -12.01 -16.78 -4.80
C LEU A 207 -11.14 -16.19 -5.93
N GLY A 208 -10.05 -16.85 -6.32
CA GLY A 208 -9.07 -16.33 -7.27
C GLY A 208 -8.32 -15.11 -6.73
N LEU A 209 -8.08 -15.07 -5.42
CA LEU A 209 -7.37 -14.02 -4.71
C LEU A 209 -5.94 -14.46 -4.38
N LEU A 210 -5.02 -13.51 -4.30
CA LEU A 210 -3.64 -13.77 -3.90
C LEU A 210 -3.55 -13.90 -2.39
N TYR A 211 -3.12 -15.06 -1.91
CA TYR A 211 -2.87 -15.30 -0.49
C TYR A 211 -1.67 -14.47 0.00
N PRO A 212 -1.81 -13.70 1.09
CA PRO A 212 -0.71 -12.91 1.60
C PRO A 212 0.29 -13.78 2.38
N ILE A 213 1.55 -13.74 1.96
CA ILE A 213 2.63 -14.58 2.52
C ILE A 213 3.40 -13.87 3.65
N ASP A 214 3.33 -12.53 3.68
CA ASP A 214 4.18 -11.70 4.52
C ASP A 214 3.37 -10.99 5.61
N PHE A 215 3.75 -11.20 6.87
CA PHE A 215 3.12 -10.59 8.04
C PHE A 215 3.87 -9.35 8.47
N ASP A 216 3.23 -8.20 8.33
CA ASP A 216 3.73 -6.97 8.92
C ASP A 216 2.86 -6.59 10.11
N LEU A 217 3.49 -6.09 11.16
CA LEU A 217 2.82 -5.44 12.27
C LEU A 217 2.72 -3.96 11.98
N LYS A 218 1.55 -3.36 12.20
CA LYS A 218 1.34 -1.91 12.09
C LYS A 218 0.79 -1.36 13.39
N PRO A 219 1.13 -0.11 13.77
CA PRO A 219 0.56 0.51 14.96
C PRO A 219 -0.92 0.78 14.75
N GLN A 220 -1.78 0.24 15.61
CA GLN A 220 -3.22 0.50 15.57
C GLN A 220 -3.71 1.03 16.91
N CYS A 221 -4.56 2.06 16.91
CA CYS A 221 -5.12 2.55 18.17
C CYS A 221 -6.16 1.55 18.71
N PRO A 222 -6.46 1.57 20.03
CA PRO A 222 -7.39 0.63 20.65
C PRO A 222 -8.76 0.61 19.98
N ARG A 223 -9.29 1.80 19.65
CA ARG A 223 -10.58 1.93 18.95
C ARG A 223 -10.60 1.20 17.60
N CYS A 224 -9.58 1.42 16.77
CA CYS A 224 -9.51 0.79 15.45
C CYS A 224 -9.29 -0.73 15.56
N SER A 225 -8.48 -1.17 16.53
CA SER A 225 -8.24 -2.59 16.79
C SER A 225 -9.51 -3.32 17.25
N SER A 226 -10.26 -2.72 18.17
CA SER A 226 -11.56 -3.28 18.59
C SER A 226 -12.56 -3.36 17.44
N ASN A 227 -12.65 -2.32 16.60
CA ASN A 227 -13.54 -2.32 15.44
C ASN A 227 -13.15 -3.40 14.41
N GLN A 228 -11.86 -3.54 14.13
CA GLN A 228 -11.37 -4.57 13.20
C GLN A 228 -11.67 -5.97 13.73
N GLY A 229 -11.54 -6.23 15.04
CA GLY A 229 -11.88 -7.53 15.63
C GLY A 229 -13.32 -7.96 15.36
N GLY A 230 -14.28 -7.02 15.39
CA GLY A 230 -15.67 -7.27 15.02
C GLY A 230 -15.83 -7.66 13.55
N SER A 231 -15.21 -6.88 12.64
CA SER A 231 -15.27 -7.16 11.20
C SER A 231 -14.59 -8.48 10.82
N VAL A 232 -13.42 -8.77 11.41
CA VAL A 232 -12.68 -10.02 11.17
C VAL A 232 -13.47 -11.22 11.67
N SER A 233 -14.15 -11.12 12.82
CA SER A 233 -15.01 -12.19 13.32
C SER A 233 -16.15 -12.51 12.35
N TRP A 234 -16.79 -11.47 11.79
CA TRP A 234 -17.85 -11.64 10.80
C TRP A 234 -17.33 -12.32 9.52
N VAL A 235 -16.18 -11.88 9.01
CA VAL A 235 -15.56 -12.45 7.79
C VAL A 235 -15.11 -13.88 8.00
N ALA A 236 -14.55 -14.19 9.17
CA ALA A 236 -14.18 -15.55 9.53
C ALA A 236 -15.40 -16.47 9.48
N GLN A 237 -16.56 -15.99 9.91
CA GLN A 237 -17.81 -16.73 9.80
C GLN A 237 -18.20 -16.91 8.32
N LEU A 238 -18.19 -15.84 7.52
CA LEU A 238 -18.51 -15.93 6.09
C LEU A 238 -17.59 -16.92 5.35
N ALA A 239 -16.29 -16.84 5.60
CA ALA A 239 -15.29 -17.70 4.99
C ALA A 239 -15.46 -19.17 5.38
N LYS A 240 -15.86 -19.45 6.64
CA LYS A 240 -16.19 -20.82 7.08
C LYS A 240 -17.44 -21.35 6.39
N GLU A 241 -18.45 -20.53 6.21
CA GLU A 241 -19.67 -20.91 5.50
C GLU A 241 -19.38 -21.18 4.01
N PHE A 242 -18.64 -20.29 3.35
CA PHE A 242 -18.15 -20.47 1.98
C PHE A 242 -17.28 -21.73 1.83
N ALA A 243 -16.33 -21.94 2.74
CA ALA A 243 -15.47 -23.13 2.74
C ALA A 243 -16.30 -24.42 2.81
N ARG A 244 -17.34 -24.46 3.66
CA ARG A 244 -18.27 -25.59 3.77
C ARG A 244 -19.04 -25.83 2.47
N GLU A 245 -19.55 -24.79 1.81
CA GLU A 245 -20.23 -24.90 0.52
C GLU A 245 -19.31 -25.42 -0.58
N GLN A 246 -18.07 -24.94 -0.60
CA GLN A 246 -17.03 -25.35 -1.57
C GLN A 246 -16.31 -26.66 -1.19
N LYS A 247 -16.74 -27.32 -0.10
CA LYS A 247 -16.13 -28.55 0.43
C LYS A 247 -14.62 -28.41 0.70
N VAL A 248 -14.18 -27.21 1.08
CA VAL A 248 -12.83 -26.94 1.55
C VAL A 248 -12.70 -27.47 3.00
N PRO A 249 -11.72 -28.33 3.31
CA PRO A 249 -11.53 -28.84 4.65
C PRO A 249 -11.14 -27.71 5.61
N VAL A 250 -11.98 -27.47 6.62
CA VAL A 250 -11.68 -26.54 7.71
C VAL A 250 -11.03 -27.33 8.84
N TYR A 251 -9.71 -27.27 8.92
CA TYR A 251 -8.99 -27.86 10.04
C TYR A 251 -9.25 -27.02 11.30
N LYS A 252 -9.71 -27.68 12.37
CA LYS A 252 -9.77 -27.04 13.69
C LYS A 252 -8.33 -26.90 14.20
N TRP A 253 -7.98 -25.66 14.51
CA TRP A 253 -6.77 -25.31 15.26
C TRP A 253 -6.99 -25.51 16.76
#